data_AF-F3UZU0-F1
#
_entry.id   AF-F3UZU0-F1
#
_cell.length_a   1.000
_cell.length_b   1.000
_cell.length_c   1.000
_cell.angle_alpha   90.00
_cell.angle_beta   90.00
_cell.angle_gamma   90.00
#
_symmetry.space_group_name_H-M   'P 1'
#
loop_
_entity.id
_entity.type
_entity.pdbx_description
1 polymer ?
#
loop_
_entity_poly.entity_id
_entity_poly.type
_entity_poly.pdbx_seq_one_letter_code
_entity_poly.pdbx_strand_id
1 'polypeptide(L)'
;MKKPMKQKLVSLATGELVAVLVFWLNFFLLKRWILTTGALISISFSLFVLSFILIQGSVFWWLLIKRISNPRFAERYTGKIYRVLKILDLILLGVGTLIIIFNSSDFSTFIISVAIWFFAVIEWINYFKWQLSYSLNPAVLLKYILQRKLRKSKIAKEIEKAV
;
A
#
# COMPACT_ATOMS: atom_id res chain seq x y z
N MET A 1 -22.78 18.00 5.89
CA MET A 1 -21.81 16.98 6.36
C MET A 1 -21.11 16.12 5.28
N LYS A 2 -21.66 15.94 4.06
CA LYS A 2 -21.00 15.10 3.02
C LYS A 2 -19.74 15.70 2.36
N LYS A 3 -19.62 17.04 2.29
CA LYS A 3 -18.49 17.76 1.67
C LYS A 3 -17.12 17.56 2.37
N PRO A 4 -16.96 17.73 3.69
CA PRO A 4 -15.65 17.58 4.33
C PRO A 4 -15.12 16.13 4.25
N MET A 5 -16.02 15.14 4.27
CA MET A 5 -15.64 13.74 4.12
C MET A 5 -15.12 13.44 2.71
N LYS A 6 -15.75 14.00 1.66
CA LYS A 6 -15.27 13.86 0.28
C LYS A 6 -13.89 14.50 0.10
N GLN A 7 -13.66 15.70 0.65
CA GLN A 7 -12.37 16.38 0.58
C GLN A 7 -11.24 15.58 1.24
N LYS A 8 -11.49 14.99 2.42
CA LYS A 8 -10.49 14.14 3.09
C LYS A 8 -10.14 12.89 2.29
N LEU A 9 -11.13 12.25 1.65
CA LEU A 9 -10.90 11.10 0.78
C LEU A 9 -10.12 11.46 -0.48
N VAL A 10 -10.39 12.62 -1.08
CA VAL A 10 -9.63 13.11 -2.24
C VAL A 10 -8.19 13.37 -1.83
N SER A 11 -7.97 14.05 -0.70
CA SER A 11 -6.62 14.32 -0.17
C SER A 11 -5.82 13.04 0.08
N LEU A 12 -6.46 11.98 0.60
CA LEU A 12 -5.82 10.66 0.76
C LEU A 12 -5.45 10.05 -0.59
N ALA A 13 -6.41 9.96 -1.52
CA ALA A 13 -6.18 9.39 -2.85
C ALA A 13 -5.07 10.12 -3.62
N THR A 14 -5.05 11.45 -3.56
CA THR A 14 -4.00 12.28 -4.18
C THR A 14 -2.68 12.14 -3.46
N GLY A 15 -2.69 12.06 -2.12
CA GLY A 15 -1.48 11.88 -1.31
C GLY A 15 -0.75 10.58 -1.64
N GLU A 16 -1.50 9.49 -1.82
CA GLU A 16 -0.95 8.19 -2.23
C GLU A 16 -0.33 8.25 -3.63
N LEU A 17 -1.00 8.88 -4.60
CA LEU A 17 -0.44 9.04 -5.95
C LEU A 17 0.79 9.94 -5.96
N VAL A 18 0.77 11.03 -5.20
CA VAL A 18 1.95 11.91 -5.05
C VAL A 18 3.10 11.14 -4.41
N ALA A 19 2.85 10.29 -3.41
CA ALA A 19 3.88 9.45 -2.81
C ALA A 19 4.52 8.52 -3.86
N VAL A 20 3.71 7.86 -4.70
CA VAL A 20 4.23 7.04 -5.82
C VAL A 20 5.15 7.86 -6.73
N LEU A 21 4.70 9.04 -7.16
CA LEU A 21 5.51 9.92 -8.02
C LEU A 21 6.81 10.33 -7.35
N VAL A 22 6.76 10.72 -6.07
CA VAL A 22 7.96 11.12 -5.31
C VAL A 22 8.94 9.95 -5.17
N PHE A 23 8.47 8.74 -4.88
CA PHE A 23 9.33 7.57 -4.79
C PHE A 23 10.03 7.25 -6.11
N TRP A 24 9.30 7.29 -7.23
CA TRP A 24 9.89 7.05 -8.55
C TRP A 24 10.85 8.16 -8.97
N LEU A 25 10.55 9.43 -8.70
CA LEU A 25 11.47 10.54 -8.94
C LEU A 25 12.78 10.37 -8.15
N ASN A 26 12.68 10.03 -6.86
CA ASN A 26 13.86 9.76 -6.03
C ASN A 26 14.67 8.58 -6.57
N PHE A 27 14.00 7.51 -7.02
CA PHE A 27 14.68 6.38 -7.65
C PHE A 27 15.43 6.78 -8.92
N PHE A 28 14.82 7.57 -9.81
CA PHE A 28 15.48 8.02 -11.04
C PHE A 28 16.66 8.95 -10.80
N LEU A 29 16.66 9.70 -9.70
CA LEU A 29 17.82 10.51 -9.28
C LEU A 29 18.91 9.63 -8.66
N LEU A 30 18.53 8.69 -7.79
CA LEU A 30 19.45 7.85 -7.04
C LEU A 30 20.07 6.73 -7.88
N LYS A 31 19.41 6.27 -8.96
CA LYS A 31 19.93 5.19 -9.83
C LYS A 31 21.32 5.45 -10.37
N ARG A 32 21.73 6.73 -10.51
CA ARG A 32 23.08 7.12 -10.95
C ARG A 32 24.17 6.70 -9.96
N TRP A 33 23.81 6.49 -8.69
CA TRP A 33 24.70 6.07 -7.61
C TRP A 33 24.63 4.57 -7.34
N ILE A 34 23.73 3.84 -8.00
CA ILE A 34 23.58 2.38 -7.86
C ILE A 34 24.34 1.73 -9.02
N LEU A 35 25.55 1.23 -8.73
CA LEU A 35 26.47 0.71 -9.75
C LEU A 35 26.19 -0.76 -10.12
N THR A 36 25.43 -1.48 -9.29
CA THR A 36 25.23 -2.93 -9.37
C THR A 36 23.85 -3.28 -9.93
N THR A 37 23.79 -4.14 -10.95
CA THR A 37 22.54 -4.55 -11.60
C THR A 37 21.58 -5.26 -10.63
N GLY A 38 22.10 -6.08 -9.71
CA GLY A 38 21.30 -6.76 -8.70
C GLY A 38 20.59 -5.78 -7.74
N ALA A 39 21.31 -4.76 -7.28
CA ALA A 39 20.75 -3.70 -6.44
C ALA A 39 19.65 -2.90 -7.16
N LEU A 40 19.85 -2.59 -8.45
CA LEU A 40 18.82 -1.93 -9.27
C LEU A 40 17.55 -2.78 -9.35
N ILE A 41 17.68 -4.09 -9.60
CA ILE A 41 16.54 -5.01 -9.68
C ILE A 41 15.80 -5.06 -8.34
N SER A 42 16.52 -5.22 -7.24
CA SER A 42 15.96 -5.33 -5.89
C SER A 42 15.18 -4.07 -5.46
N ILE A 43 15.78 -2.89 -5.65
CA ILE A 43 15.15 -1.61 -5.31
C ILE A 43 13.96 -1.33 -6.24
N SER A 44 14.12 -1.54 -7.55
CA SER A 44 13.05 -1.32 -8.53
C SER A 44 11.84 -2.21 -8.27
N PHE A 45 12.09 -3.49 -7.96
CA PHE A 45 11.01 -4.43 -7.66
C PHE A 45 10.28 -4.05 -6.37
N SER A 46 11.02 -3.71 -5.32
CA SER A 46 10.44 -3.25 -4.04
C SER A 46 9.58 -1.99 -4.23
N LEU A 47 10.07 -1.03 -5.03
CA LEU A 47 9.32 0.18 -5.39
C LEU A 47 8.10 -0.11 -6.25
N PHE A 48 8.19 -1.05 -7.18
CA PHE A 48 7.06 -1.49 -7.98
C PHE A 48 5.95 -2.06 -7.10
N VAL A 49 6.28 -2.98 -6.19
CA VAL A 49 5.30 -3.58 -5.27
C VAL A 49 4.65 -2.51 -4.39
N LEU A 50 5.45 -1.61 -3.81
CA LEU A 50 4.93 -0.49 -3.03
C LEU A 50 3.98 0.39 -3.85
N SER A 51 4.39 0.76 -5.07
CA SER A 51 3.60 1.61 -5.95
C SER A 51 2.28 0.96 -6.34
N PHE A 52 2.32 -0.34 -6.62
CA PHE A 52 1.14 -1.13 -6.96
C PHE A 52 0.12 -1.10 -5.83
N ILE A 53 0.54 -1.32 -4.58
CA ILE A 53 -0.33 -1.28 -3.40
C ILE A 53 -0.90 0.13 -3.17
N LEU A 54 -0.08 1.18 -3.29
CA LEU A 54 -0.53 2.57 -3.13
C LEU A 54 -1.56 2.98 -4.20
N ILE A 55 -1.35 2.57 -5.46
CA ILE A 55 -2.31 2.83 -6.54
C ILE A 55 -3.64 2.12 -6.25
N GLN A 56 -3.62 0.88 -5.75
CA GLN A 56 -4.85 0.19 -5.34
C GLN A 56 -5.57 0.93 -4.21
N GLY A 57 -4.83 1.44 -3.22
CA GLY A 57 -5.37 2.32 -2.18
C GLY A 57 -6.09 3.53 -2.76
N SER A 58 -5.43 4.23 -3.70
CA SER A 58 -5.95 5.45 -4.31
C SER A 58 -7.22 5.19 -5.12
N VAL A 59 -7.22 4.13 -5.93
CA VAL A 59 -8.40 3.67 -6.68
C VAL A 59 -9.55 3.33 -5.73
N PHE A 60 -9.26 2.69 -4.60
CA PHE A 60 -10.28 2.36 -3.61
C PHE A 60 -10.93 3.62 -3.00
N TRP A 61 -10.13 4.64 -2.68
CA TRP A 61 -10.65 5.91 -2.18
C TRP A 61 -11.53 6.63 -3.20
N TRP A 62 -11.15 6.60 -4.48
CA TRP A 62 -12.00 7.10 -5.56
C TRP A 62 -13.32 6.34 -5.72
N LEU A 63 -13.29 5.01 -5.62
CA LEU A 63 -14.49 4.18 -5.60
C LEU A 63 -15.42 4.59 -4.45
N LEU A 64 -14.88 4.81 -3.25
CA LEU A 64 -15.63 5.29 -2.08
C LEU A 64 -16.25 6.67 -2.32
N ILE A 65 -15.52 7.61 -2.94
CA ILE A 65 -16.06 8.94 -3.29
C ILE A 65 -17.25 8.81 -4.25
N LYS A 66 -17.12 7.98 -5.28
CA LYS A 66 -18.22 7.69 -6.22
C LYS A 66 -19.41 7.06 -5.51
N ARG A 67 -19.17 6.19 -4.52
CA ARG A 67 -20.24 5.54 -3.74
C ARG A 67 -20.98 6.48 -2.81
N ILE A 68 -20.35 7.57 -2.34
CA ILE A 68 -21.08 8.63 -1.60
C ILE A 68 -22.13 9.31 -2.48
N SER A 69 -21.88 9.40 -3.79
CA SER A 69 -22.83 9.97 -4.75
C SER A 69 -23.83 8.93 -5.27
N ASN A 70 -23.40 7.70 -5.52
CA ASN A 70 -24.26 6.60 -5.97
C ASN A 70 -24.00 5.34 -5.12
N PRO A 71 -24.84 5.05 -4.12
CA PRO A 71 -24.58 4.01 -3.13
C PRO A 71 -24.53 2.58 -3.71
N ARG A 72 -25.20 2.33 -4.85
CA ARG A 72 -25.19 1.03 -5.54
C ARG A 72 -23.97 0.83 -6.45
N PHE A 73 -23.12 1.84 -6.60
CA PHE A 73 -21.98 1.78 -7.51
C PHE A 73 -20.91 0.81 -7.01
N ALA A 74 -20.63 -0.21 -7.83
CA ALA A 74 -19.58 -1.21 -7.67
C ALA A 74 -19.62 -2.06 -6.38
N GLU A 75 -20.69 -2.03 -5.59
CA GLU A 75 -20.79 -2.73 -4.30
C GLU A 75 -20.46 -4.24 -4.40
N ARG A 76 -20.98 -4.92 -5.42
CA ARG A 76 -20.79 -6.38 -5.59
C ARG A 76 -19.45 -6.75 -6.23
N TYR A 77 -18.85 -5.86 -7.02
CA TYR A 77 -17.63 -6.13 -7.79
C TYR A 77 -16.38 -5.74 -7.03
N THR A 78 -16.42 -4.66 -6.24
CA THR A 78 -15.26 -4.19 -5.47
C THR A 78 -14.73 -5.28 -4.54
N GLY A 79 -15.57 -5.98 -3.77
CA GLY A 79 -15.11 -7.04 -2.88
C GLY A 79 -14.41 -8.21 -3.61
N LYS A 80 -14.94 -8.65 -4.76
CA LYS A 80 -14.33 -9.73 -5.57
C LYS A 80 -12.98 -9.33 -6.16
N ILE A 81 -12.89 -8.13 -6.74
CA ILE A 81 -11.65 -7.62 -7.34
C ILE A 81 -10.57 -7.50 -6.26
N TYR A 82 -10.89 -6.86 -5.13
CA TYR A 82 -9.91 -6.67 -4.05
C TYR A 82 -9.54 -7.97 -3.34
N ARG A 83 -10.36 -9.02 -3.40
CA ARG A 83 -9.97 -10.36 -2.94
C ARG A 83 -8.87 -10.96 -3.82
N VAL A 84 -8.97 -10.81 -5.14
CA VAL A 84 -7.93 -11.25 -6.09
C VAL A 84 -6.67 -10.42 -5.91
N LEU A 85 -6.80 -9.09 -5.82
CA LEU A 85 -5.68 -8.17 -5.57
C LEU A 85 -4.95 -8.53 -4.25
N LYS A 86 -5.69 -8.86 -3.19
CA LYS A 86 -5.08 -9.29 -1.92
C LYS A 86 -4.15 -10.51 -2.07
N ILE A 87 -4.56 -11.50 -2.87
CA ILE A 87 -3.76 -12.70 -3.12
C ILE A 87 -2.56 -12.35 -4.01
N LEU A 88 -2.78 -11.55 -5.06
CA LEU A 88 -1.73 -11.09 -5.95
C LEU A 88 -0.64 -10.31 -5.20
N ASP A 89 -1.03 -9.37 -4.33
CA ASP A 89 -0.09 -8.59 -3.53
C ASP A 89 0.71 -9.46 -2.56
N LEU A 90 0.08 -10.50 -1.99
CA LEU A 90 0.77 -11.42 -1.09
C LEU A 90 1.83 -12.23 -1.85
N ILE A 91 1.53 -12.65 -3.09
CA ILE A 91 2.49 -13.31 -3.98
C ILE A 91 3.63 -12.33 -4.33
N LEU A 92 3.30 -11.09 -4.71
CA LEU A 92 4.29 -10.06 -5.05
C LEU A 92 5.22 -9.75 -3.87
N LEU A 93 4.68 -9.64 -2.65
CA LEU A 93 5.48 -9.44 -1.45
C LEU A 93 6.43 -10.63 -1.19
N GLY A 94 5.95 -11.86 -1.34
CA GLY A 94 6.77 -13.07 -1.20
C GLY A 94 7.88 -13.17 -2.25
N VAL A 95 7.56 -12.89 -3.52
CA VAL A 95 8.56 -12.81 -4.60
C VAL A 95 9.57 -11.69 -4.32
N GLY A 96 9.12 -10.56 -3.79
CA GLY A 96 9.99 -9.45 -3.39
C GLY A 96 11.00 -9.85 -2.34
N THR A 97 10.61 -10.64 -1.35
CA THR A 97 11.54 -11.19 -0.35
C THR A 97 12.64 -12.03 -1.01
N LEU A 98 12.28 -12.91 -1.94
CA LEU A 98 13.26 -13.75 -2.65
C LEU A 98 14.20 -12.90 -3.51
N ILE A 99 13.67 -11.94 -4.26
CA ILE A 99 14.46 -11.05 -5.11
C ILE A 99 15.48 -10.27 -4.26
N ILE A 100 15.05 -9.73 -3.12
CA ILE A 100 15.94 -9.02 -2.20
C ILE A 100 17.05 -9.96 -1.71
N ILE A 101 16.73 -11.16 -1.24
CA ILE A 101 17.74 -12.08 -0.70
C ILE A 101 18.76 -12.49 -1.77
N PHE A 102 18.31 -12.78 -3.00
CA PHE A 102 19.19 -13.31 -4.05
C PHE A 102 19.95 -12.26 -4.86
N ASN A 103 19.46 -11.02 -4.93
CA ASN A 103 20.06 -9.96 -5.76
C ASN A 103 20.78 -8.87 -4.96
N SER A 104 20.84 -9.01 -3.62
CA SER A 104 21.50 -8.03 -2.78
C SER A 104 23.01 -8.20 -2.80
N SER A 105 23.66 -7.35 -3.60
CA SER A 105 25.11 -7.32 -3.73
C SER A 105 25.77 -6.46 -2.64
N ASP A 106 25.13 -5.35 -2.26
CA ASP A 106 25.69 -4.36 -1.33
C ASP A 106 24.81 -4.15 -0.10
N PHE A 107 25.41 -4.14 1.09
CA PHE A 107 24.71 -4.01 2.37
C PHE A 107 23.84 -2.75 2.46
N SER A 108 24.33 -1.61 1.96
CA SER A 108 23.57 -0.36 1.94
C SER A 108 22.32 -0.45 1.06
N THR A 109 22.45 -1.06 -0.12
CA THR A 109 21.32 -1.23 -1.06
C THR A 109 20.32 -2.27 -0.59
N PHE A 110 20.80 -3.30 0.13
CA PHE A 110 19.96 -4.27 0.83
C PHE A 110 19.08 -3.58 1.87
N ILE A 111 19.66 -2.74 2.73
CA ILE A 111 18.90 -1.99 3.75
C ILE A 111 17.82 -1.12 3.09
N ILE A 112 18.17 -0.40 2.02
CA ILE A 112 17.20 0.44 1.29
C ILE A 112 16.07 -0.40 0.70
N SER A 113 16.40 -1.52 0.05
CA SER A 113 15.41 -2.42 -0.56
C SER A 113 14.47 -3.01 0.50
N VAL A 114 15.03 -3.48 1.61
CA VAL A 114 14.28 -4.01 2.75
C VAL A 114 13.39 -2.94 3.37
N ALA A 115 13.88 -1.69 3.52
CA ALA A 115 13.08 -0.60 4.07
C ALA A 115 11.87 -0.27 3.19
N ILE A 116 12.06 -0.19 1.86
CA ILE A 116 10.97 0.04 0.90
C ILE A 116 9.98 -1.12 0.90
N TRP A 117 10.49 -2.36 0.90
CA TRP A 117 9.66 -3.56 0.96
C TRP A 117 8.85 -3.64 2.27
N PHE A 118 9.48 -3.31 3.40
CA PHE A 118 8.80 -3.27 4.70
C PHE A 118 7.70 -2.21 4.72
N PHE A 119 7.95 -1.05 4.11
CA PHE A 119 6.92 -0.03 3.92
C PHE A 119 5.75 -0.55 3.04
N ALA A 120 6.04 -1.32 1.98
CA ALA A 120 5.01 -1.97 1.18
C ALA A 120 4.17 -2.97 2.00
N VAL A 121 4.80 -3.75 2.89
CA VAL A 121 4.07 -4.65 3.82
C VAL A 121 3.16 -3.86 4.75
N ILE A 122 3.63 -2.74 5.31
CA ILE A 122 2.82 -1.88 6.18
C ILE A 122 1.59 -1.38 5.40
N GLU A 123 1.77 -0.86 4.19
CA GLU A 123 0.67 -0.40 3.34
C GLU A 123 -0.29 -1.55 3.00
N TRP A 124 0.22 -2.73 2.66
CA TRP A 124 -0.64 -3.90 2.42
C TRP A 124 -1.47 -4.26 3.66
N ILE A 125 -0.88 -4.25 4.86
CA ILE A 125 -1.63 -4.46 6.10
C ILE A 125 -2.68 -3.37 6.29
N ASN A 126 -2.31 -2.11 6.05
CA ASN A 126 -3.18 -0.94 6.16
C ASN A 126 -4.43 -1.06 5.26
N TYR A 127 -4.25 -1.54 4.03
CA TYR A 127 -5.32 -1.71 3.07
C TYR A 127 -6.11 -3.00 3.25
N PHE A 128 -5.48 -4.15 3.46
CA PHE A 128 -6.17 -5.45 3.37
C PHE A 128 -6.49 -6.14 4.69
N LYS A 129 -5.90 -5.67 5.79
CA LYS A 129 -6.20 -6.19 7.14
C LYS A 129 -6.75 -5.11 8.04
N TRP A 130 -5.93 -4.17 8.47
CA TRP A 130 -6.20 -3.31 9.63
C TRP A 130 -6.01 -1.84 9.26
N GLN A 131 -6.94 -0.97 9.63
CA GLN A 131 -6.85 0.45 9.28
C GLN A 131 -5.82 1.16 10.18
N LEU A 132 -4.58 1.31 9.72
CA LEU A 132 -3.48 1.96 10.44
C LEU A 132 -3.49 3.49 10.26
N SER A 133 -3.91 3.96 9.08
CA SER A 133 -3.77 5.36 8.64
C SER A 133 -4.56 6.43 9.44
N TYR A 134 -5.50 6.06 10.32
CA TYR A 134 -6.34 7.04 11.05
C TYR A 134 -5.86 7.39 12.47
N SER A 135 -4.94 6.64 13.04
CA SER A 135 -4.38 6.93 14.37
C SER A 135 -2.93 7.38 14.23
N LEU A 136 -2.75 8.69 14.03
CA LEU A 136 -1.48 9.41 13.89
C LEU A 136 -0.60 9.40 15.16
N ASN A 137 -0.71 8.38 16.01
CA ASN A 137 0.08 8.28 17.23
C ASN A 137 0.63 6.85 17.37
N PRO A 138 1.93 6.63 17.06
CA PRO A 138 2.53 5.30 17.00
C PRO A 138 2.44 4.56 18.35
N ALA A 139 2.53 5.28 19.47
CA ALA A 139 2.36 4.71 20.81
C ALA A 139 0.93 4.17 21.05
N VAL A 140 -0.07 4.86 20.52
CA VAL A 140 -1.49 4.48 20.64
C VAL A 140 -1.81 3.32 19.70
N LEU A 141 -1.22 3.31 18.49
CA LEU A 141 -1.29 2.18 17.56
C LEU A 141 -0.73 0.90 18.18
N LEU A 142 0.45 0.98 18.79
CA LEU A 142 1.11 -0.15 19.43
C LEU A 142 0.27 -0.71 20.58
N LYS A 143 -0.35 0.17 21.37
CA LYS A 143 -1.32 -0.21 22.41
C LYS A 143 -2.57 -0.90 21.85
N TYR A 144 -3.10 -0.45 20.72
CA TYR A 144 -4.24 -1.09 20.06
C TYR A 144 -3.90 -2.43 19.40
N ILE A 145 -2.69 -2.57 18.84
CA ILE A 145 -2.14 -3.85 18.36
C ILE A 145 -2.08 -4.85 19.53
N LEU A 146 -1.51 -4.41 20.66
CA LEU A 146 -1.40 -5.23 21.87
C LEU A 146 -2.77 -5.66 22.41
N GLN A 147 -3.78 -4.77 22.31
CA GLN A 147 -5.14 -5.03 22.79
C GLN A 147 -6.04 -5.73 21.75
N ARG A 148 -5.54 -6.08 20.56
CA ARG A 148 -6.31 -6.66 19.43
C ARG A 148 -7.58 -5.87 19.02
N LYS A 149 -7.73 -4.61 19.44
CA LYS A 149 -8.92 -3.78 19.17
C LYS A 149 -8.85 -3.03 17.83
N LEU A 150 -8.08 -3.52 16.86
CA LEU A 150 -7.88 -2.81 15.60
C LEU A 150 -9.08 -2.95 14.68
N ARG A 151 -9.53 -1.79 14.19
CA ARG A 151 -10.63 -1.74 13.23
C ARG A 151 -10.16 -2.36 11.90
N LYS A 152 -10.97 -3.28 11.37
CA LYS A 152 -10.78 -3.81 10.02
C LYS A 152 -10.75 -2.66 9.00
N SER A 153 -9.85 -2.74 8.04
CA SER A 153 -9.79 -1.77 6.95
C SER A 153 -11.11 -1.75 6.17
N LYS A 154 -11.36 -0.64 5.47
CA LYS A 154 -12.58 -0.51 4.66
C LYS A 154 -12.61 -1.56 3.53
N ILE A 155 -11.47 -1.86 2.91
CA ILE A 155 -11.37 -2.91 1.87
C ILE A 155 -11.64 -4.29 2.48
N ALA A 156 -11.11 -4.61 3.67
CA ALA A 156 -11.36 -5.89 4.33
C ALA A 156 -12.86 -6.10 4.59
N LYS A 157 -13.58 -5.05 4.99
CA LYS A 157 -15.03 -5.09 5.16
C LYS A 157 -15.78 -5.31 3.84
N GLU A 158 -15.29 -4.76 2.73
CA GLU A 158 -15.87 -4.98 1.40
C GLU A 158 -15.64 -6.41 0.91
N ILE A 159 -14.47 -7.01 1.20
CA ILE A 159 -14.18 -8.42 0.90
C ILE A 159 -15.12 -9.33 1.69
N GLU A 160 -15.31 -9.08 3.00
CA GLU A 160 -16.19 -9.90 3.85
C GLU A 160 -17.66 -9.83 3.43
N LYS A 161 -18.15 -8.68 2.96
CA LYS A 161 -19.51 -8.53 2.43
C LYS A 161 -19.74 -9.27 1.10
N ALA A 162 -18.67 -9.60 0.39
CA ALA A 162 -18.75 -10.26 -0.91
C ALA A 162 -18.66 -11.79 -0.82
N VAL A 163 -18.51 -12.33 0.40
CA VAL A 163 -18.62 -13.76 0.76
C VAL A 163 -20.05 -14.04 1.20
#